data_AF-A0A7C1ZEC2-F1
#
_entry.id   AF-A0A7C1ZEC2-F1
#
_cell.length_a   1.000
_cell.length_b   1.000
_cell.length_c   1.000
_cell.angle_alpha   90.00
_cell.angle_beta   90.00
_cell.angle_gamma   90.00
#
_symmetry.space_group_name_H-M   'P 1'
#
loop_
_entity.id
_entity.type
_entity.pdbx_description
1 polymer ?
#
loop_
_entity_poly.entity_id
_entity_poly.type
_entity_poly.pdbx_seq_one_letter_code
_entity_poly.pdbx_strand_id
1 'polypeptide(L)'
;MSQTVFESDGRCFECGVQLRPFLLREGEKPDLVDGLGNYAPCPRCFQIEYECMRQKYLRPRKINWLLRKSKLPPLFLEKTFDNFKIYDLRQEKVLRECRSFAEDFPDRQDRGSCLLFMGPCGTGKGHLSAAIIRGVIEAHMVTALFQKYIDLKKRIQRSWDRDVEEDEEEIMKSVRAPALLVLDEIGVQFKSKFERLILYQIVNHRCEYLRPTILTTNYDLGKLKEVVGERVFDRILNKESGNKVFAFNWPSYRRTLGGKT
;
A
#
# COMPACT_ATOMS: atom_id res chain seq x y z
N MET A 1 1.13 -35.68 -8.92
CA MET A 1 0.41 -36.94 -9.18
C MET A 1 -0.39 -37.26 -7.92
N SER A 2 -1.57 -36.66 -7.77
CA SER A 2 -2.45 -36.90 -6.63
C SER A 2 -3.29 -38.14 -6.91
N GLN A 3 -2.85 -39.29 -6.39
CA GLN A 3 -3.67 -40.49 -6.37
C GLN A 3 -4.69 -40.34 -5.25
N THR A 4 -5.95 -40.04 -5.56
CA THR A 4 -6.99 -39.99 -4.53
C THR A 4 -7.40 -41.42 -4.18
N VAL A 5 -7.11 -41.84 -2.96
CA VAL A 5 -7.61 -43.08 -2.34
C VAL A 5 -8.88 -42.69 -1.55
N PHE A 6 -9.97 -43.42 -1.73
CA PHE A 6 -11.26 -43.14 -1.06
C PHE A 6 -11.42 -44.00 0.19
N GLU A 7 -12.01 -43.46 1.26
CA GLU A 7 -12.45 -44.26 2.40
C GLU A 7 -13.69 -45.10 2.02
N SER A 8 -13.89 -46.23 2.70
CA SER A 8 -15.02 -47.16 2.44
C SER A 8 -16.40 -46.51 2.60
N ASP A 9 -16.49 -45.34 3.24
CA ASP A 9 -17.70 -44.57 3.47
C ASP A 9 -17.95 -43.47 2.41
N GLY A 10 -17.13 -43.41 1.35
CA GLY A 10 -17.27 -42.46 0.25
C GLY A 10 -16.70 -41.06 0.53
N ARG A 11 -15.80 -40.93 1.51
CA ARG A 11 -15.08 -39.68 1.80
C ARG A 11 -13.72 -39.62 1.12
N CYS A 12 -13.32 -38.41 0.77
CA CYS A 12 -11.96 -38.13 0.31
C CYS A 12 -10.96 -38.28 1.46
N PHE A 13 -9.90 -39.07 1.29
CA PHE A 13 -8.85 -39.28 2.30
C PHE A 13 -8.08 -37.99 2.68
N GLU A 14 -7.99 -37.01 1.78
CA GLU A 14 -7.24 -35.78 2.02
C GLU A 14 -8.06 -34.69 2.74
N CYS A 15 -9.30 -34.47 2.31
CA CYS A 15 -10.11 -33.34 2.83
C CYS A 15 -11.40 -33.75 3.55
N GLY A 16 -11.71 -35.04 3.63
CA GLY A 16 -12.87 -35.59 4.35
C GLY A 16 -14.23 -35.19 3.77
N VAL A 17 -14.28 -34.56 2.58
CA VAL A 17 -15.55 -34.18 1.96
C VAL A 17 -16.30 -35.44 1.53
N GLN A 18 -17.59 -35.51 1.85
CA GLN A 18 -18.47 -36.55 1.33
C GLN A 18 -18.61 -36.34 -0.18
N LEU A 19 -18.08 -37.28 -0.95
CA LEU A 19 -18.30 -37.28 -2.39
C LEU A 19 -19.63 -37.97 -2.61
N ARG A 20 -20.58 -37.28 -3.27
CA ARG A 20 -21.83 -37.94 -3.64
C ARG A 20 -21.47 -39.08 -4.59
N PRO A 21 -21.92 -40.32 -4.34
CA PRO A 21 -21.89 -41.32 -5.39
C PRO A 21 -22.78 -40.77 -6.51
N PHE A 22 -22.19 -40.42 -7.65
CA PHE A 22 -22.95 -40.55 -8.88
C PHE A 22 -23.35 -42.03 -8.92
N LEU A 23 -24.65 -42.29 -8.82
CA LEU A 23 -25.25 -43.63 -8.71
C LEU A 23 -24.54 -44.60 -9.66
N LEU A 24 -23.70 -45.48 -9.12
CA LEU A 24 -23.26 -46.65 -9.86
C LEU A 24 -24.36 -47.68 -9.71
N ARG A 25 -25.03 -48.01 -10.82
CA ARG A 25 -25.81 -49.26 -10.87
C ARG A 25 -24.83 -50.41 -10.68
N GLU A 26 -25.28 -51.52 -10.08
CA GLU A 26 -24.47 -52.73 -9.97
C GLU A 26 -23.90 -53.11 -11.34
N GLY A 27 -22.58 -53.02 -11.48
CA GLY A 27 -21.85 -53.29 -12.73
C GLY A 27 -21.30 -52.07 -13.47
N GLU A 28 -21.61 -50.83 -13.07
CA GLU A 28 -21.04 -49.61 -13.67
C GLU A 28 -19.72 -49.20 -12.99
N LYS A 29 -18.70 -48.82 -13.79
CA LYS A 29 -17.42 -48.30 -13.29
C LYS A 29 -17.62 -46.86 -12.79
N PRO A 30 -17.00 -46.45 -11.66
CA PRO A 30 -17.05 -45.06 -11.20
C PRO A 30 -16.71 -44.11 -12.35
N ASP A 31 -17.56 -43.14 -12.69
CA ASP A 31 -17.24 -42.03 -13.62
C ASP A 31 -16.08 -41.15 -13.10
N LEU A 32 -15.53 -41.50 -11.95
CA LEU A 32 -14.25 -41.03 -11.42
C LEU A 32 -13.07 -41.80 -12.03
N VAL A 33 -13.12 -42.26 -13.28
CA VAL A 33 -11.91 -42.64 -14.01
C VAL A 33 -11.69 -41.68 -15.18
N ASP A 34 -10.48 -41.13 -15.30
CA ASP A 34 -10.09 -40.44 -16.53
C ASP A 34 -10.23 -41.40 -17.73
N GLY A 35 -10.18 -40.87 -18.96
CA GLY A 35 -10.26 -41.70 -20.19
C GLY A 35 -9.16 -42.76 -20.33
N LEU A 36 -8.29 -42.91 -19.32
CA LEU A 36 -7.19 -43.86 -19.21
C LEU A 36 -7.37 -44.86 -18.03
N GLY A 37 -8.46 -44.77 -17.27
CA GLY A 37 -8.77 -45.70 -16.17
C GLY A 37 -8.21 -45.31 -14.79
N ASN A 38 -7.69 -44.10 -14.60
CA ASN A 38 -7.17 -43.63 -13.30
C ASN A 38 -8.22 -42.88 -12.49
N TYR A 39 -8.24 -43.08 -11.16
CA TYR A 39 -9.14 -42.36 -10.28
C TYR A 39 -9.03 -40.82 -10.42
N ALA A 40 -10.16 -40.16 -10.68
CA ALA A 40 -10.25 -38.71 -10.81
C ALA A 40 -9.96 -38.04 -9.46
N PRO A 41 -9.18 -36.93 -9.44
CA PRO A 41 -8.84 -36.25 -8.20
C PRO A 41 -10.10 -35.67 -7.54
N CYS A 42 -10.13 -35.64 -6.20
CA CYS A 42 -11.21 -35.01 -5.46
C CYS A 42 -11.41 -33.55 -5.95
N PRO A 43 -12.62 -33.15 -6.40
CA PRO A 43 -12.86 -31.81 -6.95
C PRO A 43 -12.54 -30.68 -5.95
N ARG A 44 -12.78 -30.91 -4.65
CA ARG A 44 -12.46 -29.94 -3.59
C ARG A 44 -10.95 -29.82 -3.38
N CYS A 45 -10.23 -30.93 -3.26
CA CYS A 45 -8.77 -30.90 -3.13
C CYS A 45 -8.13 -30.26 -4.37
N PHE A 46 -8.57 -30.66 -5.56
CA PHE A 46 -8.09 -30.09 -6.81
C PHE A 46 -8.36 -28.58 -6.89
N GLN A 47 -9.54 -28.11 -6.47
CA GLN A 47 -9.86 -26.68 -6.45
C GLN A 47 -8.95 -25.91 -5.47
N ILE A 48 -8.71 -26.44 -4.27
CA ILE A 48 -7.81 -25.83 -3.28
C ILE A 48 -6.38 -25.76 -3.84
N GLU A 49 -5.86 -26.87 -4.37
CA GLU A 49 -4.54 -26.94 -4.99
C GLU A 49 -4.42 -25.96 -6.16
N TYR A 50 -5.42 -25.91 -7.03
CA TYR A 50 -5.50 -24.98 -8.15
C TYR A 50 -5.49 -23.53 -7.68
N GLU A 51 -6.28 -23.17 -6.66
CA GLU A 51 -6.31 -21.83 -6.09
C GLU A 51 -4.99 -21.46 -5.43
N CYS A 52 -4.38 -22.36 -4.66
CA CYS A 52 -3.06 -22.18 -4.07
C CYS A 52 -1.99 -21.97 -5.15
N MET A 53 -2.00 -22.79 -6.21
CA MET A 53 -1.10 -22.68 -7.34
C MET A 53 -1.30 -21.36 -8.08
N ARG A 54 -2.55 -21.01 -8.38
CA ARG A 54 -2.92 -19.75 -9.03
C ARG A 54 -2.46 -18.55 -8.19
N GLN A 55 -2.65 -18.56 -6.88
CA GLN A 55 -2.15 -17.52 -5.98
C GLN A 55 -0.63 -17.45 -6.00
N LYS A 56 0.07 -18.59 -5.94
CA LYS A 56 1.55 -18.67 -5.99
C LYS A 56 2.13 -17.99 -7.24
N TYR A 57 1.48 -18.11 -8.40
CA TYR A 57 1.96 -17.49 -9.64
C TYR A 57 1.44 -16.06 -9.87
N LEU A 58 0.19 -15.76 -9.50
CA LEU A 58 -0.40 -14.44 -9.76
C LEU A 58 -0.04 -13.40 -8.70
N ARG A 59 0.12 -13.79 -7.43
CA ARG A 59 0.42 -12.85 -6.34
C ARG A 59 1.72 -12.08 -6.57
N PRO A 60 2.88 -12.73 -6.89
CA PRO A 60 4.11 -11.99 -7.15
C PRO A 60 4.01 -11.07 -8.37
N ARG A 61 3.30 -11.48 -9.42
CA ARG A 61 3.08 -10.68 -10.63
C ARG A 61 2.23 -9.44 -10.32
N LYS A 62 1.14 -9.60 -9.54
CA LYS A 62 0.29 -8.50 -9.11
C LYS A 62 1.04 -7.52 -8.21
N ILE A 63 1.80 -8.03 -7.23
CA ILE A 63 2.65 -7.21 -6.35
C ILE A 63 3.65 -6.41 -7.18
N ASN A 64 4.37 -7.04 -8.10
CA ASN A 64 5.34 -6.35 -8.96
C ASN A 64 4.68 -5.26 -9.81
N TRP A 65 3.52 -5.56 -10.39
CA TRP A 65 2.73 -4.59 -11.16
C TRP A 65 2.29 -3.39 -10.30
N LEU A 66 1.78 -3.63 -9.08
CA LEU A 66 1.39 -2.58 -8.13
C LEU A 66 2.58 -1.72 -7.71
N LEU A 67 3.72 -2.33 -7.38
CA LEU A 67 4.94 -1.60 -7.03
C LEU A 67 5.42 -0.71 -8.19
N ARG A 68 5.38 -1.20 -9.43
CA ARG A 68 5.68 -0.37 -10.62
C ARG A 68 4.70 0.79 -10.78
N LYS A 69 3.41 0.57 -10.52
CA LYS A 69 2.38 1.62 -10.57
C LYS A 69 2.46 2.62 -9.41
N SER A 70 3.15 2.27 -8.32
CA SER A 70 3.31 3.16 -7.16
C SER A 70 4.19 4.38 -7.38
N LYS A 71 4.89 4.47 -8.52
CA LYS A 71 5.81 5.58 -8.84
C LYS A 71 6.88 5.83 -7.77
N LEU A 72 7.25 4.80 -7.00
CA LEU A 72 8.41 4.90 -6.12
C LEU A 72 9.65 5.27 -6.95
N PRO A 73 10.36 6.35 -6.60
CA PRO A 73 11.64 6.68 -7.22
C PRO A 73 12.63 5.52 -7.09
N PRO A 74 13.56 5.32 -8.06
CA PRO A 74 14.56 4.26 -7.99
C PRO A 74 15.32 4.20 -6.66
N LEU A 75 15.61 5.37 -6.08
CA LEU A 75 16.26 5.51 -4.77
C LEU A 75 15.52 4.81 -3.62
N PHE A 76 14.21 4.66 -3.74
CA PHE A 76 13.33 4.13 -2.69
C PHE A 76 12.86 2.69 -2.95
N LEU A 77 13.17 2.10 -4.12
CA LEU A 77 12.67 0.78 -4.48
C LEU A 77 13.10 -0.30 -3.48
N GLU A 78 14.34 -0.27 -3.00
CA GLU A 78 14.85 -1.28 -2.07
C GLU A 78 14.65 -0.93 -0.61
N LYS A 79 13.93 0.16 -0.28
CA LYS A 79 13.74 0.59 1.11
C LYS A 79 12.62 -0.21 1.76
N THR A 80 12.96 -0.98 2.78
CA THR A 80 12.07 -1.85 3.55
C THR A 80 12.11 -1.50 5.03
N PHE A 81 11.20 -2.06 5.83
CA PHE A 81 11.28 -1.91 7.29
C PHE A 81 12.54 -2.58 7.86
N ASP A 82 12.95 -3.73 7.31
CA ASP A 82 14.06 -4.52 7.84
C ASP A 82 15.43 -3.90 7.58
N ASN A 83 15.57 -3.11 6.50
CA ASN A 83 16.81 -2.40 6.20
C ASN A 83 16.82 -0.93 6.65
N PHE A 84 15.81 -0.50 7.40
CA PHE A 84 15.82 0.80 8.07
C PHE A 84 16.83 0.77 9.24
N LYS A 85 17.89 1.58 9.15
CA LYS A 85 18.95 1.61 10.16
C LYS A 85 18.57 2.53 11.31
N ILE A 86 18.48 1.94 12.50
CA ILE A 86 18.23 2.65 13.75
C ILE A 86 19.58 3.11 14.32
N TYR A 87 19.68 4.41 14.60
CA TYR A 87 20.82 5.06 15.25
C TYR A 87 20.39 6.06 16.32
N ASP A 88 19.07 6.18 16.55
CA ASP A 88 18.48 7.00 17.60
C ASP A 88 17.26 6.24 18.14
N LEU A 89 17.15 6.10 19.47
CA LEU A 89 16.09 5.31 20.12
C LEU A 89 14.67 5.80 19.76
N ARG A 90 14.51 7.10 19.43
CA ARG A 90 13.21 7.66 19.01
C ARG A 90 12.71 7.03 17.71
N GLN A 91 13.62 6.52 16.87
CA GLN A 91 13.28 5.89 15.59
C GLN A 91 12.57 4.55 15.78
N GLU A 92 12.85 3.81 16.84
CA GLU A 92 12.22 2.50 17.10
C GLU A 92 10.70 2.62 17.20
N LYS A 93 10.23 3.64 17.92
CA LYS A 93 8.79 3.90 18.06
C LYS A 93 8.16 4.22 16.71
N VAL A 94 8.79 5.08 15.91
CA VAL A 94 8.27 5.47 14.59
C VAL A 94 8.27 4.27 13.63
N LEU A 95 9.34 3.47 13.64
CA LEU A 95 9.43 2.26 12.81
C LEU A 95 8.32 1.26 13.18
N ARG A 96 8.09 1.01 14.46
CA ARG A 96 7.03 0.11 14.95
C ARG A 96 5.65 0.57 14.50
N GLU A 97 5.38 1.86 14.63
CA GLU A 97 4.11 2.45 14.21
C GLU A 97 3.91 2.40 12.69
N CYS A 98 4.98 2.63 11.91
CA CYS A 98 4.92 2.51 10.45
C CYS A 98 4.68 1.06 10.01
N ARG A 99 5.27 0.09 10.71
CA ARG A 99 5.06 -1.34 10.45
C ARG A 99 3.60 -1.74 10.76
N SER A 100 3.09 -1.41 11.94
CA SER A 100 1.67 -1.65 12.30
C SER A 100 0.71 -0.93 11.35
N PHE A 101 1.04 0.27 10.88
CA PHE A 101 0.20 0.96 9.89
C PHE A 101 0.06 0.14 8.59
N ALA A 102 1.13 -0.51 8.13
CA ALA A 102 1.11 -1.33 6.93
C ALA A 102 0.44 -2.70 7.15
N GLU A 103 0.69 -3.32 8.30
CA GLU A 103 0.10 -4.61 8.68
C GLU A 103 -1.42 -4.48 8.86
N ASP A 104 -1.87 -3.46 9.60
CA ASP A 104 -3.28 -3.21 9.92
C ASP A 104 -3.96 -2.27 8.90
N PHE A 105 -3.50 -2.25 7.65
CA PHE A 105 -3.97 -1.28 6.64
C PHE A 105 -5.49 -1.28 6.40
N PRO A 106 -6.21 -2.42 6.40
CA PRO A 106 -7.67 -2.42 6.29
C PRO A 106 -8.34 -1.54 7.35
N ASP A 107 -7.93 -1.65 8.62
CA ASP A 107 -8.44 -0.80 9.71
C ASP A 107 -8.09 0.68 9.51
N ARG A 108 -6.91 0.97 8.94
CA ARG A 108 -6.52 2.35 8.59
C ARG A 108 -7.42 2.90 7.50
N GLN A 109 -7.79 2.06 6.54
CA GLN A 109 -8.69 2.42 5.44
C GLN A 109 -10.10 2.67 5.94
N ASP A 110 -10.65 1.83 6.81
CA ASP A 110 -11.99 2.03 7.37
C ASP A 110 -12.13 3.33 8.18
N ARG A 111 -11.00 3.88 8.66
CA ARG A 111 -10.96 5.14 9.41
C ARG A 111 -10.44 6.33 8.59
N GLY A 112 -9.90 6.09 7.40
CA GLY A 112 -9.20 7.11 6.62
C GLY A 112 -7.96 7.70 7.29
N SER A 113 -7.24 6.91 8.09
CA SER A 113 -6.15 7.40 8.95
C SER A 113 -5.00 8.05 8.17
N CYS A 114 -4.51 9.18 8.67
CA CYS A 114 -3.39 9.93 8.11
C CYS A 114 -2.13 9.83 8.98
N LEU A 115 -0.95 9.71 8.34
CA LEU A 115 0.33 9.90 9.01
C LEU A 115 0.99 11.19 8.53
N LEU A 116 1.48 12.00 9.46
CA LEU A 116 2.29 13.16 9.15
C LEU A 116 3.73 12.96 9.66
N PHE A 117 4.69 12.99 8.75
CA PHE A 117 6.12 12.93 9.03
C PHE A 117 6.74 14.32 8.90
N MET A 118 7.26 14.86 10.00
CA MET A 118 7.83 16.21 10.04
C MET A 118 9.29 16.16 10.48
N GLY A 119 10.18 16.93 9.85
CA GLY A 119 11.55 17.09 10.32
C GLY A 119 12.52 17.32 9.17
N PRO A 120 13.83 17.50 9.44
CA PRO A 120 14.79 17.86 8.40
C PRO A 120 15.05 16.74 7.37
N CYS A 121 15.80 17.08 6.32
CA CYS A 121 16.22 16.13 5.30
C CYS A 121 17.18 15.06 5.84
N GLY A 122 17.05 13.83 5.32
CA GLY A 122 17.94 12.71 5.65
C GLY A 122 17.68 12.05 7.00
N THR A 123 16.50 12.27 7.60
CA THR A 123 16.08 11.62 8.85
C THR A 123 15.30 10.32 8.64
N GLY A 124 14.97 9.96 7.39
CA GLY A 124 14.33 8.68 7.07
C GLY A 124 12.85 8.74 6.66
N LYS A 125 12.23 9.92 6.57
CA LYS A 125 10.82 10.10 6.17
C LYS A 125 10.47 9.34 4.87
N GLY A 126 11.22 9.60 3.79
CA GLY A 126 11.00 8.95 2.50
C GLY A 126 11.26 7.44 2.51
N HIS A 127 12.21 6.97 3.33
CA HIS A 127 12.46 5.52 3.52
C HIS A 127 11.24 4.87 4.14
N LEU A 128 10.74 5.39 5.25
CA LEU A 128 9.58 4.81 5.94
C LEU A 128 8.32 4.90 5.09
N SER A 129 8.11 6.00 4.34
CA SER A 129 7.01 6.08 3.38
C SER A 129 7.08 4.99 2.31
N ALA A 130 8.27 4.71 1.78
CA ALA A 130 8.47 3.65 0.80
C ALA A 130 8.28 2.24 1.39
N ALA A 131 8.77 2.03 2.60
CA ALA A 131 8.59 0.79 3.34
C ALA A 131 7.10 0.51 3.62
N ILE A 132 6.31 1.55 3.98
CA ILE A 132 4.86 1.43 4.14
C ILE A 132 4.18 1.09 2.81
N ILE A 133 4.48 1.82 1.72
CA ILE A 133 3.93 1.50 0.39
C ILE A 133 4.16 0.03 0.04
N ARG A 134 5.39 -0.44 0.23
CA ARG A 134 5.76 -1.83 -0.03
C ARG A 134 4.99 -2.80 0.87
N GLY A 135 5.00 -2.58 2.18
CA GLY A 135 4.32 -3.44 3.15
C GLY A 135 2.82 -3.55 2.85
N VAL A 136 2.17 -2.43 2.52
CA VAL A 136 0.74 -2.39 2.17
C VAL A 136 0.47 -3.17 0.87
N ILE A 137 1.29 -2.99 -0.17
CA ILE A 137 1.13 -3.72 -1.43
C ILE A 137 1.37 -5.23 -1.23
N GLU A 138 2.41 -5.60 -0.50
CA GLU A 138 2.81 -6.99 -0.31
C GLU A 138 1.82 -7.78 0.56
N ALA A 139 1.32 -7.16 1.63
CA ALA A 139 0.34 -7.76 2.53
C ALA A 139 -1.07 -7.79 1.90
N HIS A 140 -1.52 -6.67 1.32
CA HIS A 140 -2.94 -6.46 0.99
C HIS A 140 -3.24 -6.36 -0.52
N MET A 141 -2.21 -6.29 -1.38
CA MET A 141 -2.36 -6.19 -2.85
C MET A 141 -3.28 -5.05 -3.32
N VAL A 142 -3.24 -3.91 -2.60
CA VAL A 142 -3.97 -2.68 -2.92
C VAL A 142 -3.09 -1.66 -3.65
N THR A 143 -3.71 -0.64 -4.24
CA THR A 143 -2.98 0.43 -4.93
C THR A 143 -2.36 1.40 -3.93
N ALA A 144 -1.11 1.77 -4.16
CA ALA A 144 -0.44 2.84 -3.43
C ALA A 144 0.27 3.76 -4.43
N LEU A 145 0.44 5.03 -4.08
CA LEU A 145 1.11 6.02 -4.93
C LEU A 145 2.07 6.87 -4.11
N PHE A 146 3.31 6.99 -4.58
CA PHE A 146 4.27 7.98 -4.12
C PHE A 146 4.24 9.18 -5.09
N GLN A 147 3.96 10.37 -4.56
CA GLN A 147 3.88 11.58 -5.34
C GLN A 147 4.60 12.71 -4.61
N LYS A 148 5.62 13.30 -5.25
CA LYS A 148 6.18 14.57 -4.76
C LYS A 148 5.20 15.69 -5.04
N TYR A 149 4.95 16.54 -4.05
CA TYR A 149 3.98 17.62 -4.19
C TYR A 149 4.38 18.63 -5.27
N ILE A 150 5.68 18.96 -5.34
CA ILE A 150 6.21 19.91 -6.33
C ILE A 150 6.02 19.42 -7.78
N ASP A 151 6.15 18.12 -8.01
CA ASP A 151 5.99 17.53 -9.35
C ASP A 151 4.51 17.47 -9.74
N LEU A 152 3.63 17.18 -8.78
CA LEU A 152 2.18 17.21 -9.00
C LEU A 152 1.71 18.61 -9.41
N LYS A 153 2.15 19.63 -8.66
CA LYS A 153 1.84 21.03 -8.98
C LYS A 153 2.30 21.39 -10.39
N LYS A 154 3.54 21.05 -10.76
CA LYS A 154 4.05 21.33 -12.12
C LYS A 154 3.21 20.64 -13.20
N ARG A 155 2.72 19.43 -12.93
CA ARG A 155 1.86 18.68 -13.85
C ARG A 155 0.52 19.38 -14.06
N ILE A 156 -0.12 19.82 -12.97
CA ILE A 156 -1.37 20.60 -13.02
C ILE A 156 -1.17 21.96 -13.72
N GLN A 157 -0.04 22.62 -13.50
CA GLN A 157 0.22 23.90 -14.17
C GLN A 157 0.39 23.73 -15.69
N ARG A 158 0.98 22.61 -16.12
CA ARG A 158 1.16 22.28 -17.55
C ARG A 158 -0.13 21.86 -18.23
N SER A 159 -1.10 21.26 -17.52
CA SER A 159 -2.40 20.90 -18.10
C SER A 159 -3.25 22.11 -18.53
N TRP A 160 -2.82 23.33 -18.22
CA TRP A 160 -3.47 24.56 -18.68
C TRP A 160 -2.93 25.09 -20.01
N ASP A 161 -1.80 24.55 -20.47
CA ASP A 161 -1.27 24.87 -21.78
C ASP A 161 -2.15 24.19 -22.84
N ARG A 162 -2.61 24.97 -23.84
CA ARG A 162 -3.59 24.48 -24.85
C ARG A 162 -3.07 23.32 -25.71
N ASP A 163 -1.75 23.13 -25.72
CA ASP A 163 -1.06 22.11 -26.52
C ASP A 163 -0.80 20.81 -25.73
N VAL A 164 -1.32 20.70 -24.50
CA VAL A 164 -1.12 19.53 -23.63
C VAL A 164 -2.43 18.73 -23.54
N GLU A 165 -2.35 17.43 -23.84
CA GLU A 165 -3.51 16.53 -23.79
C GLU A 165 -3.89 16.07 -22.37
N GLU A 166 -2.99 16.20 -21.38
CA GLU A 166 -3.27 15.74 -20.02
C GLU A 166 -4.23 16.70 -19.30
N ASP A 167 -5.40 16.21 -18.91
CA ASP A 167 -6.44 16.97 -18.23
C ASP A 167 -6.22 17.10 -16.71
N GLU A 168 -6.55 18.26 -16.14
CA GLU A 168 -6.38 18.53 -14.71
C GLU A 168 -7.18 17.56 -13.84
N GLU A 169 -8.42 17.26 -14.21
CA GLU A 169 -9.27 16.36 -13.43
C GLU A 169 -8.76 14.92 -13.51
N GLU A 170 -8.18 14.48 -14.64
CA GLU A 170 -7.46 13.20 -14.71
C GLU A 170 -6.22 13.17 -13.79
N ILE A 171 -5.45 14.25 -13.73
CA ILE A 171 -4.32 14.37 -12.79
C ILE A 171 -4.83 14.25 -11.35
N MET A 172 -5.90 14.96 -11.00
CA MET A 172 -6.47 14.95 -9.66
C MET A 172 -7.06 13.57 -9.30
N LYS A 173 -7.75 12.91 -10.23
CA LYS A 173 -8.17 11.51 -10.08
C LYS A 173 -6.99 10.60 -9.81
N SER A 174 -5.85 10.79 -10.50
CA SER A 174 -4.66 9.94 -10.31
C SER A 174 -4.10 9.94 -8.89
N VAL A 175 -4.29 11.02 -8.12
CA VAL A 175 -3.85 11.14 -6.72
C VAL A 175 -4.96 10.89 -5.69
N ARG A 176 -6.23 11.06 -6.08
CA ARG A 176 -7.40 10.71 -5.25
C ARG A 176 -7.68 9.20 -5.26
N ALA A 177 -7.46 8.53 -6.41
CA ALA A 177 -7.82 7.15 -6.69
C ALA A 177 -7.05 6.03 -5.93
N PRO A 178 -5.76 6.18 -5.57
CA PRO A 178 -5.02 5.12 -4.87
C PRO A 178 -5.56 4.88 -3.45
N ALA A 179 -5.53 3.62 -2.99
CA ALA A 179 -5.91 3.27 -1.62
C ALA A 179 -4.99 3.98 -0.61
N LEU A 180 -3.68 3.93 -0.84
CA LEU A 180 -2.68 4.71 -0.10
C LEU A 180 -2.05 5.80 -0.97
N LEU A 181 -1.97 7.04 -0.47
CA LEU A 181 -1.19 8.11 -1.08
C LEU A 181 -0.07 8.55 -0.13
N VAL A 182 1.16 8.57 -0.61
CA VAL A 182 2.26 9.32 -0.01
C VAL A 182 2.41 10.61 -0.79
N LEU A 183 2.19 11.74 -0.14
CA LEU A 183 2.45 13.06 -0.68
C LEU A 183 3.70 13.64 0.00
N ASP A 184 4.81 13.62 -0.74
CA ASP A 184 6.14 13.93 -0.24
C ASP A 184 6.48 15.42 -0.41
N GLU A 185 7.20 15.96 0.57
CA GLU A 185 7.75 17.33 0.60
C GLU A 185 6.67 18.43 0.53
N ILE A 186 5.55 18.25 1.23
CA ILE A 186 4.53 19.30 1.36
C ILE A 186 5.11 20.52 2.09
N GLY A 187 4.72 21.70 1.62
CA GLY A 187 5.16 22.97 2.18
C GLY A 187 6.42 23.54 1.51
N VAL A 188 7.29 22.72 0.91
CA VAL A 188 8.52 23.20 0.29
C VAL A 188 8.18 24.16 -0.85
N GLN A 189 8.58 25.43 -0.71
CA GLN A 189 8.37 26.51 -1.70
C GLN A 189 6.90 26.87 -1.97
N PHE A 190 6.01 26.78 -0.98
CA PHE A 190 4.64 27.31 -1.11
C PHE A 190 4.66 28.82 -1.37
N LYS A 191 4.28 29.23 -2.58
CA LYS A 191 4.29 30.65 -2.99
C LYS A 191 2.91 31.23 -3.26
N SER A 192 1.86 30.40 -3.40
CA SER A 192 0.55 30.89 -3.85
C SER A 192 -0.65 30.30 -3.09
N LYS A 193 -1.77 31.03 -3.11
CA LYS A 193 -3.09 30.54 -2.63
C LYS A 193 -3.58 29.33 -3.43
N PHE A 194 -3.20 29.26 -4.71
CA PHE A 194 -3.56 28.16 -5.60
C PHE A 194 -2.96 26.82 -5.12
N GLU A 195 -1.72 26.81 -4.67
CA GLU A 195 -1.12 25.60 -4.09
C GLU A 195 -1.87 25.12 -2.85
N ARG A 196 -2.34 26.04 -2.00
CA ARG A 196 -3.16 25.64 -0.84
C ARG A 196 -4.47 25.00 -1.27
N LEU A 197 -5.07 25.51 -2.34
CA LEU A 197 -6.32 24.98 -2.88
C LEU A 197 -6.16 23.56 -3.41
N ILE A 198 -5.12 23.27 -4.20
CA ILE A 198 -4.85 21.91 -4.70
C ILE A 198 -4.66 20.94 -3.52
N LEU A 199 -3.78 21.28 -2.57
CA LEU A 199 -3.53 20.42 -1.41
C LEU A 199 -4.82 20.19 -0.62
N TYR A 200 -5.61 21.24 -0.41
CA TYR A 200 -6.91 21.14 0.24
C TYR A 200 -7.84 20.18 -0.50
N GLN A 201 -7.99 20.31 -1.82
CA GLN A 201 -8.86 19.42 -2.61
C GLN A 201 -8.44 17.95 -2.51
N ILE A 202 -7.13 17.67 -2.49
CA ILE A 202 -6.61 16.30 -2.36
C ILE A 202 -6.91 15.75 -0.96
N VAL A 203 -6.50 16.48 0.09
CA VAL A 203 -6.66 16.03 1.49
C VAL A 203 -8.13 15.90 1.84
N ASN A 204 -8.96 16.88 1.45
CA ASN A 204 -10.39 16.88 1.70
C ASN A 204 -11.07 15.65 1.11
N HIS A 205 -10.90 15.42 -0.19
CA HIS A 205 -11.46 14.25 -0.85
C HIS A 205 -10.96 12.96 -0.21
N ARG A 206 -9.67 12.85 0.11
CA ARG A 206 -9.15 11.61 0.71
C ARG A 206 -9.72 11.36 2.11
N CYS A 207 -9.93 12.40 2.91
CA CYS A 207 -10.63 12.28 4.19
C CYS A 207 -12.10 11.86 4.02
N GLU A 208 -12.83 12.49 3.10
CA GLU A 208 -14.26 12.21 2.86
C GLU A 208 -14.51 10.77 2.38
N TYR A 209 -13.57 10.21 1.61
CA TYR A 209 -13.66 8.86 1.08
C TYR A 209 -12.83 7.83 1.88
N LEU A 210 -12.43 8.17 3.11
CA LEU A 210 -11.69 7.30 4.04
C LEU A 210 -10.46 6.66 3.39
N ARG A 211 -9.64 7.48 2.72
CA ARG A 211 -8.44 7.02 2.00
C ARG A 211 -7.17 7.40 2.76
N PRO A 212 -6.45 6.43 3.33
CA PRO A 212 -5.24 6.70 4.10
C PRO A 212 -4.21 7.52 3.31
N THR A 213 -3.59 8.47 3.99
CA THR A 213 -2.67 9.41 3.37
C THR A 213 -1.46 9.62 4.27
N ILE A 214 -0.25 9.57 3.70
CA ILE A 214 0.99 9.89 4.39
C ILE A 214 1.50 11.20 3.82
N LEU A 215 1.74 12.17 4.68
CA LEU A 215 2.25 13.48 4.33
C LEU A 215 3.65 13.63 4.91
N THR A 216 4.59 14.15 4.12
CA THR A 216 5.93 14.47 4.63
C THR A 216 6.24 15.96 4.46
N THR A 217 6.87 16.56 5.47
CA THR A 217 7.29 17.96 5.41
C THR A 217 8.62 18.17 6.12
N ASN A 218 9.32 19.23 5.71
CA ASN A 218 10.52 19.71 6.40
C ASN A 218 10.21 20.82 7.42
N TYR A 219 8.96 21.25 7.53
CA TYR A 219 8.52 22.24 8.50
C TYR A 219 8.11 21.62 9.83
N ASP A 220 8.16 22.43 10.89
CA ASP A 220 7.48 22.13 12.14
C ASP A 220 5.96 22.36 12.02
N LEU A 221 5.21 22.01 13.07
CA LEU A 221 3.75 22.13 13.09
C LEU A 221 3.26 23.57 12.90
N GLY A 222 3.93 24.54 13.53
CA GLY A 222 3.52 25.95 13.46
C GLY A 222 3.62 26.46 12.03
N LYS A 223 4.79 26.27 11.41
CA LYS A 223 5.01 26.68 10.03
C LYS A 223 4.17 25.89 9.04
N LEU A 224 3.91 24.62 9.31
CA LEU A 224 3.00 23.83 8.49
C LEU A 224 1.59 24.44 8.50
N LYS A 225 1.03 24.79 9.66
CA LYS A 225 -0.32 25.41 9.77
C LYS A 225 -0.42 26.68 8.93
N GLU A 226 0.58 27.56 9.00
CA GLU A 226 0.63 28.77 8.18
C GLU A 226 0.64 28.47 6.68
N VAL A 227 1.39 27.44 6.27
CA VAL A 227 1.64 27.13 4.87
C VAL A 227 0.46 26.41 4.23
N VAL A 228 -0.14 25.43 4.91
CA VAL A 228 -1.25 24.62 4.36
C VAL A 228 -2.62 25.22 4.64
N GLY A 229 -2.72 26.10 5.65
CA GLY A 229 -3.97 26.69 6.10
C GLY A 229 -4.72 25.82 7.12
N GLU A 230 -5.58 26.47 7.91
CA GLU A 230 -6.25 25.87 9.05
C GLU A 230 -7.08 24.63 8.70
N ARG A 231 -7.89 24.70 7.64
CA ARG A 231 -8.74 23.57 7.23
C ARG A 231 -7.97 22.30 6.89
N VAL A 232 -6.84 22.42 6.20
CA VAL A 232 -6.00 21.27 5.86
C VAL A 232 -5.31 20.74 7.11
N PHE A 233 -4.80 21.66 7.93
CA PHE A 233 -4.12 21.33 9.17
C PHE A 233 -5.04 20.54 10.13
N ASP A 234 -6.28 20.99 10.33
CA ASP A 234 -7.24 20.32 11.22
C ASP A 234 -7.59 18.91 10.72
N ARG A 235 -7.75 18.73 9.39
CA ARG A 235 -7.98 17.42 8.79
C ARG A 235 -6.80 16.47 9.00
N ILE A 236 -5.58 16.97 8.90
CA ILE A 236 -4.36 16.17 9.14
C ILE A 236 -4.26 15.77 10.62
N LEU A 237 -4.63 16.67 11.53
CA LEU A 237 -4.51 16.45 12.97
C LEU A 237 -5.71 15.76 13.63
N ASN A 238 -6.75 15.43 12.86
CA ASN A 238 -7.94 14.79 13.42
C ASN A 238 -7.62 13.42 14.05
N LYS A 239 -7.58 13.38 15.38
CA LYS A 239 -7.26 12.16 16.15
C LYS A 239 -8.40 11.14 16.15
N GLU A 240 -9.64 11.54 15.92
CA GLU A 240 -10.80 10.64 15.90
C GLU A 240 -10.68 9.63 14.75
N SER A 241 -10.14 10.07 13.61
CA SER A 241 -9.79 9.22 12.45
C SER A 241 -8.53 8.37 12.68
N GLY A 242 -7.92 8.43 13.87
CA GLY A 242 -6.69 7.71 14.20
C GLY A 242 -5.43 8.32 13.59
N ASN A 243 -5.45 9.61 13.23
CA ASN A 243 -4.28 10.26 12.63
C ASN A 243 -3.13 10.37 13.63
N LYS A 244 -1.91 10.15 13.14
CA LYS A 244 -0.69 10.23 13.96
C LYS A 244 0.32 11.17 13.34
N VAL A 245 1.03 11.88 14.21
CA VAL A 245 2.07 12.83 13.84
C VAL A 245 3.39 12.37 14.44
N PHE A 246 4.42 12.32 13.60
CA PHE A 246 5.77 11.92 13.99
C PHE A 246 6.76 13.03 13.68
N ALA A 247 7.47 13.48 14.71
CA ALA A 247 8.58 14.42 14.59
C ALA A 247 9.90 13.65 14.47
N PHE A 248 10.55 13.79 13.32
CA PHE A 248 11.85 13.22 12.98
C PHE A 248 12.97 14.16 13.43
N ASN A 249 13.04 14.43 14.74
CA ASN A 249 13.92 15.42 15.36
C ASN A 249 15.29 14.85 15.79
N TRP A 250 15.89 14.03 14.93
CA TRP A 250 17.21 13.43 15.14
C TRP A 250 18.20 13.85 14.04
N PRO A 251 19.52 13.63 14.24
CA PRO A 251 20.54 13.96 13.26
C PRO A 251 20.29 13.29 11.90
N SER A 252 20.84 13.86 10.83
CA SER A 252 20.71 13.28 9.49
C SER A 252 21.58 12.03 9.36
N TYR A 253 21.02 10.92 8.89
CA TYR A 253 21.77 9.69 8.61
C TYR A 253 22.91 9.91 7.60
N ARG A 254 22.74 10.86 6.67
CA ARG A 254 23.80 11.20 5.70
C ARG A 254 25.04 11.79 6.37
N ARG A 255 24.87 12.45 7.52
CA ARG A 255 25.96 13.02 8.31
C ARG A 255 26.64 11.98 9.21
N THR A 256 25.91 10.97 9.67
CA THR A 256 26.50 9.88 10.47
C THR A 256 27.41 8.96 9.65
N LEU A 257 27.17 8.83 8.34
CA LEU A 257 28.07 8.11 7.42
C LEU A 257 29.34 8.90 7.05
N GLY A 258 29.29 10.23 7.11
CA GLY A 258 30.39 11.13 6.70
C GLY A 258 31.47 11.37 7.77
N GLY A 259 31.41 10.69 8.92
CA GLY A 259 32.37 10.81 10.02
C GLY A 259 33.61 9.92 9.90
N LYS A 260 33.90 9.36 8.71
CA LYS A 260 35.16 8.69 8.39
C LYS A 260 35.94 9.56 7.40
N THR A 261 36.59 10.58 7.93
CA THR A 261 37.78 11.20 7.31
C THR A 261 39.01 10.55 7.92
#